data_AF-A0A1I7I9Y2-F1
#
_entry.id   AF-A0A1I7I9Y2-F1
#
_cell.length_a   1.000
_cell.length_b   1.000
_cell.length_c   1.000
_cell.angle_alpha   90.00
_cell.angle_beta   90.00
_cell.angle_gamma   90.00
#
_symmetry.space_group_name_H-M   'P 1'
#
loop_
_entity.id
_entity.type
_entity.pdbx_description
1 polymer ?
#
loop_
_entity_poly.entity_id
_entity_poly.type
_entity_poly.pdbx_seq_one_letter_code
_entity_poly.pdbx_strand_id
1 'polypeptide(L)'
;MPAGRLPSGVSFNRFEDTPGHATLWSLASDRAPVDLNIFLPVDMAEAGWTLTRATEINDSGLIIGDAYNSRLDLQHAFVLSPVPEPETYALLLVGLGMICFLRYRRGSGYSFR
;
A
#
# COMPACT_ATOMS: atom_id res chain seq x y z
N MET A 1 -28.52 5.40 -19.56
CA MET A 1 -27.77 4.84 -18.42
C MET A 1 -26.40 4.45 -18.95
N PRO A 2 -25.30 5.21 -18.78
CA PRO A 2 -24.03 4.76 -19.33
C PRO A 2 -23.44 3.67 -18.43
N ALA A 3 -23.09 2.55 -19.07
CA ALA A 3 -22.30 1.45 -18.55
C ALA A 3 -20.87 1.92 -18.25
N GLY A 4 -20.26 1.44 -17.16
CA GLY A 4 -18.82 1.72 -16.97
C GLY A 4 -18.18 1.52 -15.61
N ARG A 5 -18.64 0.61 -14.73
CA ARG A 5 -17.78 0.20 -13.61
C ARG A 5 -17.96 -1.26 -13.26
N LEU A 6 -16.85 -2.01 -13.27
CA LEU A 6 -16.35 -2.91 -12.23
C LEU A 6 -15.28 -3.85 -12.84
N PRO A 7 -14.22 -4.24 -12.09
CA PRO A 7 -14.47 -4.88 -10.81
C PRO A 7 -13.37 -4.74 -9.74
N SER A 8 -13.14 -3.54 -9.24
CA SER A 8 -12.62 -3.41 -7.89
C SER A 8 -13.54 -2.50 -7.10
N GLY A 9 -13.78 -2.89 -5.87
CA GLY A 9 -14.67 -2.19 -4.96
C GLY A 9 -14.12 -2.28 -3.55
N VAL A 10 -14.57 -1.36 -2.72
CA VAL A 10 -14.31 -1.39 -1.29
C VAL A 10 -15.57 -1.85 -0.57
N SER A 11 -15.39 -2.53 0.56
CA SER A 11 -16.48 -3.04 1.39
C SER A 11 -16.07 -3.02 2.87
N PHE A 12 -17.01 -3.31 3.74
CA PHE A 12 -16.80 -3.59 5.14
C PHE A 12 -17.31 -5.01 5.42
N ASN A 13 -16.48 -5.85 6.06
CA ASN A 13 -16.93 -7.17 6.51
C ASN A 13 -17.30 -7.08 7.99
N ARG A 14 -18.58 -7.31 8.32
CA ARG A 14 -19.06 -7.42 9.71
C ARG A 14 -19.09 -8.89 10.10
N PHE A 15 -18.04 -9.40 10.74
CA PHE A 15 -18.12 -10.64 11.51
C PHE A 15 -18.68 -10.28 12.89
N GLU A 16 -19.69 -11.00 13.35
CA GLU A 16 -20.67 -10.60 14.38
C GLU A 16 -20.17 -10.24 15.79
N ASP A 17 -18.88 -10.01 16.03
CA ASP A 17 -18.39 -9.53 17.35
C ASP A 17 -17.12 -8.65 17.30
N THR A 18 -16.81 -8.06 16.13
CA THR A 18 -15.70 -7.09 15.97
C THR A 18 -16.16 -5.87 15.17
N PRO A 19 -15.61 -4.67 15.41
CA PRO A 19 -15.74 -3.58 14.45
C PRO A 19 -15.30 -4.12 13.10
N GLY A 20 -16.21 -4.12 12.12
CA GLY A 20 -15.91 -4.74 10.83
C GLY A 20 -14.63 -4.17 10.23
N HIS A 21 -13.86 -4.96 9.48
CA HIS A 21 -12.61 -4.51 8.89
C HIS A 21 -12.85 -3.95 7.48
N ALA A 22 -12.22 -2.81 7.18
CA ALA A 22 -12.20 -2.24 5.84
C ALA A 22 -11.51 -3.22 4.88
N THR A 23 -12.18 -3.59 3.79
CA THR A 23 -11.72 -4.64 2.88
C THR A 23 -11.72 -4.14 1.43
N LEU A 24 -10.67 -4.48 0.68
CA LEU A 24 -10.57 -4.27 -0.77
C LEU A 24 -10.81 -5.59 -1.50
N TRP A 25 -11.72 -5.60 -2.47
CA TRP A 25 -12.00 -6.78 -3.30
C TRP A 25 -11.88 -6.45 -4.78
N SER A 26 -11.65 -7.48 -5.59
CA SER A 26 -11.56 -7.38 -7.05
C SER A 26 -12.25 -8.58 -7.71
N LEU A 27 -13.05 -8.39 -8.75
CA LEU A 27 -13.55 -9.47 -9.63
C LEU A 27 -12.68 -9.62 -10.89
N ALA A 28 -11.62 -8.83 -11.04
CA ALA A 28 -10.66 -8.95 -12.15
C ALA A 28 -9.59 -10.00 -11.82
N SER A 29 -9.55 -10.44 -10.56
CA SER A 29 -8.66 -11.45 -10.04
C SER A 29 -9.45 -12.36 -9.12
N ASP A 30 -9.24 -13.67 -9.18
CA ASP A 30 -9.74 -14.63 -8.18
C ASP A 30 -9.00 -14.52 -6.82
N ARG A 31 -8.41 -13.36 -6.54
CA ARG A 31 -7.72 -13.08 -5.29
C ARG A 31 -8.75 -12.89 -4.19
N ALA A 32 -8.52 -13.52 -3.04
CA ALA A 32 -9.30 -13.28 -1.84
C ALA A 32 -9.33 -11.77 -1.50
N PRO A 33 -10.44 -11.26 -0.94
CA PRO A 33 -10.51 -9.89 -0.45
C PRO A 33 -9.36 -9.57 0.52
N VAL A 34 -8.78 -8.39 0.40
CA VAL A 34 -7.64 -7.93 1.17
C VAL A 34 -8.15 -7.07 2.33
N ASP A 35 -7.85 -7.46 3.57
CA ASP A 35 -8.05 -6.60 4.74
C ASP A 35 -7.09 -5.40 4.65
N LEU A 36 -7.63 -4.18 4.70
CA LEU A 36 -6.84 -2.96 4.59
C LEU A 36 -6.03 -2.65 5.86
N ASN A 37 -6.37 -3.28 6.99
CA ASN A 37 -5.60 -3.11 8.22
C ASN A 37 -4.18 -3.70 8.11
N ILE A 38 -3.87 -4.52 7.11
CA ILE A 38 -2.49 -4.95 6.83
C ILE A 38 -1.58 -3.78 6.44
N PHE A 39 -2.16 -2.67 5.98
CA PHE A 39 -1.43 -1.45 5.62
C PHE A 39 -1.43 -0.41 6.74
N LEU A 40 -2.12 -0.69 7.85
CA LEU A 40 -2.11 0.20 9.01
C LEU A 40 -0.75 0.07 9.72
N PRO A 41 -0.02 1.17 9.94
CA PRO A 41 1.24 1.14 10.69
C PRO A 41 1.05 0.55 12.09
N VAL A 42 2.04 -0.23 12.54
CA VAL A 42 2.00 -0.93 13.84
C VAL A 42 1.76 0.04 15.00
N ASP A 43 2.40 1.20 14.99
CA ASP A 43 2.23 2.24 16.00
C ASP A 43 0.81 2.80 16.05
N MET A 44 0.14 2.92 14.89
CA MET A 44 -1.27 3.34 14.82
C MET A 44 -2.21 2.24 15.34
N ALA A 45 -1.95 0.99 14.99
CA ALA A 45 -2.71 -0.15 15.51
C ALA A 45 -2.54 -0.29 17.03
N GLU A 46 -1.32 -0.17 17.53
CA GLU A 46 -1.01 -0.15 18.96
C GLU A 46 -1.61 1.06 19.68
N ALA A 47 -1.80 2.19 18.99
CA ALA A 47 -2.54 3.35 19.51
C ALA A 47 -4.08 3.14 19.53
N GLY A 48 -4.57 1.99 19.08
CA GLY A 48 -5.97 1.58 19.15
C GLY A 48 -6.79 1.89 17.90
N TRP A 49 -6.15 2.33 16.81
CA TRP A 49 -6.83 2.57 15.54
C TRP A 49 -7.14 1.27 14.79
N THR A 50 -8.30 1.25 14.14
CA THR A 50 -8.72 0.18 13.23
C THR A 50 -9.43 0.82 12.05
N LEU A 51 -9.08 0.43 10.82
CA LEU A 51 -9.78 0.85 9.61
C LEU A 51 -11.06 0.02 9.51
N THR A 52 -12.22 0.63 9.74
CA THR A 52 -13.48 -0.11 9.94
C THR A 52 -14.37 -0.13 8.70
N ARG A 53 -14.25 0.89 7.85
CA ARG A 53 -15.01 0.97 6.61
C ARG A 53 -14.18 1.64 5.54
N ALA A 54 -14.12 1.04 4.36
CA ALA A 54 -13.67 1.74 3.16
C ALA A 54 -14.90 2.10 2.32
N THR A 55 -15.00 3.38 1.96
CA THR A 55 -16.21 3.98 1.39
C THR A 55 -16.08 4.19 -0.11
N GLU A 56 -14.90 4.57 -0.59
CA GLU A 56 -14.65 4.76 -2.01
C GLU A 56 -13.20 4.44 -2.38
N ILE A 57 -13.00 4.08 -3.65
CA ILE A 57 -11.69 3.97 -4.31
C ILE A 57 -11.74 4.74 -5.63
N ASN A 58 -10.70 5.51 -5.95
CA ASN A 58 -10.58 6.21 -7.24
C ASN A 58 -9.62 5.51 -8.21
N ASP A 59 -9.51 6.01 -9.44
CA ASP A 59 -8.70 5.40 -10.51
C ASP A 59 -7.19 5.43 -10.23
N SER A 60 -6.73 6.28 -9.30
CA SER A 60 -5.34 6.31 -8.82
C SER A 60 -5.08 5.32 -7.68
N GLY A 61 -6.09 4.51 -7.30
CA GLY A 61 -6.00 3.54 -6.21
C GLY A 61 -6.10 4.15 -4.81
N LEU A 62 -6.42 5.45 -4.69
CA LEU A 62 -6.67 6.06 -3.38
C LEU A 62 -7.96 5.52 -2.80
N ILE A 63 -7.91 5.08 -1.56
CA ILE A 63 -9.05 4.57 -0.80
C ILE A 63 -9.36 5.54 0.33
N ILE A 64 -10.63 5.91 0.49
CA ILE A 64 -11.09 6.71 1.63
C ILE A 64 -12.04 5.90 2.50
N GLY A 65 -12.15 6.26 3.78
CA GLY A 65 -13.01 5.53 4.69
C GLY A 65 -13.01 6.04 6.12
N ASP A 66 -13.62 5.25 6.99
CA ASP A 66 -13.73 5.49 8.41
C ASP A 66 -12.77 4.57 9.19
N ALA A 67 -12.10 5.15 10.18
CA ALA A 67 -11.34 4.47 11.19
C ALA A 67 -11.93 4.74 12.57
N TYR A 68 -11.79 3.79 13.47
CA TYR A 68 -12.21 3.91 14.86
C TYR A 68 -11.02 3.72 15.79
N ASN A 69 -10.89 4.58 16.79
CA ASN A 69 -9.93 4.44 17.87
C ASN A 69 -10.65 3.93 19.14
N SER A 70 -10.38 2.68 19.50
CA SER A 70 -10.99 2.01 20.66
C SER A 70 -10.54 2.54 22.01
N ARG A 71 -9.39 3.23 22.09
CA ARG A 71 -8.87 3.79 23.34
C ARG A 71 -9.42 5.18 23.63
N LEU A 72 -9.74 5.92 22.57
CA LEU A 72 -10.23 7.29 22.62
C LEU A 72 -11.74 7.40 22.39
N ASP A 73 -12.38 6.30 21.99
CA ASP A 73 -13.78 6.25 21.54
C ASP A 73 -14.07 7.29 20.44
N LEU A 74 -13.18 7.36 19.45
CA LEU A 74 -13.19 8.39 18.41
C LEU A 74 -13.26 7.79 17.02
N GLN A 75 -14.15 8.33 16.17
CA GLN A 75 -14.19 8.05 14.75
C GLN A 75 -13.43 9.12 13.96
N HIS A 76 -12.66 8.70 12.96
CA HIS A 76 -11.89 9.61 12.11
C HIS A 76 -11.85 9.12 10.66
N ALA A 77 -11.79 10.04 9.71
CA ALA A 77 -11.60 9.68 8.32
C ALA A 77 -10.14 9.27 8.06
N PHE A 78 -9.94 8.32 7.14
CA PHE A 78 -8.61 7.98 6.62
C PHE A 78 -8.57 8.11 5.10
N VAL A 79 -7.35 8.31 4.61
CA VAL A 79 -7.00 8.15 3.19
C VAL A 79 -5.83 7.18 3.12
N LEU A 80 -6.03 6.07 2.40
CA LEU A 80 -4.98 5.10 2.12
C LEU A 80 -4.53 5.28 0.68
N SER A 81 -3.26 5.63 0.51
CA SER A 81 -2.63 5.75 -0.81
C SER A 81 -1.81 4.51 -1.14
N PRO A 82 -1.84 4.02 -2.38
CA PRO A 82 -0.84 3.07 -2.83
C PRO A 82 0.53 3.74 -2.71
N VAL A 83 1.43 3.15 -1.94
CA VAL A 83 2.81 3.61 -1.88
C VAL A 83 3.42 3.30 -3.24
N PRO A 84 3.84 4.31 -4.04
CA PRO A 84 4.56 4.03 -5.27
C PRO A 84 5.82 3.25 -4.88
N GLU A 85 6.04 2.06 -5.46
CA GLU A 85 7.36 1.45 -5.36
C GLU A 85 8.33 2.43 -6.03
N PRO A 86 9.19 3.10 -5.26
CA PRO A 86 9.73 4.32 -5.74
C PRO A 86 10.86 3.99 -6.72
N GLU A 87 10.99 4.88 -7.70
CA GLU A 87 12.16 5.05 -8.58
C GLU A 87 13.51 4.88 -7.82
N THR A 88 13.51 4.99 -6.49
CA THR A 88 14.56 4.54 -5.56
C THR A 88 15.21 3.21 -5.93
N TYR A 89 14.49 2.15 -6.30
CA TYR A 89 15.15 0.89 -6.68
C TYR A 89 15.89 1.03 -8.01
N ALA A 90 15.29 1.73 -8.98
CA ALA A 90 15.94 2.03 -10.25
C ALA A 90 17.19 2.92 -10.04
N LEU A 91 17.09 3.96 -9.21
CA LEU A 91 18.19 4.84 -8.86
C LEU A 91 19.26 4.13 -8.03
N LEU A 92 18.89 3.21 -7.14
CA LEU A 92 19.80 2.34 -6.40
C LEU A 92 20.58 1.45 -7.35
N LEU A 93 19.90 0.79 -8.30
CA LEU A 93 20.55 -0.06 -9.30
C LEU A 93 21.44 0.76 -10.24
N VAL A 94 21.01 1.96 -10.67
CA VAL A 94 21.84 2.88 -11.46
C VAL A 94 23.08 3.31 -10.67
N GLY A 95 22.93 3.69 -9.40
CA GLY A 95 24.03 4.08 -8.52
C GLY A 95 25.02 2.93 -8.29
N LEU A 96 24.53 1.73 -8.00
CA LEU A 96 25.35 0.52 -7.85
C LEU A 96 26.06 0.15 -9.15
N GLY A 97 25.36 0.24 -10.29
CA GLY A 97 25.93 0.03 -11.62
C GLY A 97 27.06 1.01 -11.94
N MET A 98 26.89 2.29 -11.58
CA MET A 98 27.90 3.32 -11.75
C MET A 98 29.14 3.06 -10.89
N ILE A 99 28.97 2.64 -9.63
CA ILE A 99 30.10 2.29 -8.74
C ILE A 99 30.89 1.10 -9.29
N CYS A 100 30.20 0.04 -9.75
CA CYS A 100 30.84 -1.12 -10.37
C CYS A 100 31.60 -0.73 -11.64
N PHE A 101 30.99 0.09 -12.51
CA PHE A 101 31.62 0.59 -13.73
C PHE A 101 32.89 1.41 -13.46
N LEU A 102 32.85 2.30 -12.46
CA LEU A 102 34.01 3.11 -12.08
C LEU A 102 35.14 2.26 -11.49
N ARG A 103 34.83 1.19 -10.74
CA ARG A 103 35.84 0.24 -10.23
C ARG A 103 36.47 -0.59 -11.34
N TYR A 104 35.67 -1.05 -12.31
CA TYR A 104 36.17 -1.82 -13.45
C TYR A 104 37.21 -1.04 -14.27
N ARG A 105 37.00 0.26 -14.47
CA ARG A 105 37.93 1.11 -15.24
C ARG A 105 39.29 1.36 -14.57
N ARG A 106 39.42 1.12 -13.25
CA ARG A 106 40.65 1.36 -12.49
C ARG A 106 41.58 0.14 -12.41
N GLY A 107 41.07 -1.05 -12.75
CA GLY A 107 41.82 -2.31 -12.67
C GLY A 107 42.64 -2.66 -13.92
N SER A 108 42.46 -1.96 -15.06
CA SER A 108 43.09 -2.32 -16.34
C SER A 108 44.46 -1.65 -16.59
N GLY A 109 45.11 -1.12 -15.55
CA GLY A 109 46.32 -0.29 -15.66
C GLY A 109 47.64 -0.92 -15.23
N TYR A 110 47.78 -2.26 -15.24
CA TYR A 110 49.08 -2.92 -15.01
C TYR A 110 49.39 -3.90 -16.15
N SER A 111 50.08 -3.39 -17.18
CA SER A 111 50.73 -4.21 -18.21
C SER A 111 52.18 -3.74 -18.39
N PHE A 112 53.10 -4.64 -18.02
CA PHE A 112 54.50 -4.81 -18.41
C PHE A 112 55.40 -3.57 -18.59
N ARG A 113 56.35 -3.40 -17.66
CA ARG A 113 57.79 -3.30 -17.96
C ARG A 113 58.60 -3.81 -16.78
#